data_AF-A0A8J9SQJ1-F1
#
_entry.id   AF-A0A8J9SQJ1-F1
#
_cell.length_a   1.000
_cell.length_b   1.000
_cell.length_c   1.000
_cell.angle_alpha   90.00
_cell.angle_beta   90.00
_cell.angle_gamma   90.00
#
_symmetry.space_group_name_H-M   'P 1'
#
loop_
_entity.id
_entity.type
_entity.pdbx_description
1 polymer ?
#
loop_
_entity_poly.entity_id
_entity_poly.type
_entity_poly.pdbx_seq_one_letter_code
_entity_poly.pdbx_strand_id
1 'polypeptide(L)'
;VLLFEGSITLLVPLQEAVDDEQQRAQFPAVYQRVILSIVGFYVVFGLTCWMAFGPDVQTVLTTSLPNTNLATTVQLAYSVAVLLTFPLQNFPALEIACRGIQSQVRKRTHLAVSRNVTSSVLVCLLGAVAVWTMDDLDKVVSLMGSLLGCPIAFCFPPLIHSRLDPNLSIQRLWANRIVAGLGVVAMVLASAVTLITW
;
A
#
# COMPACT_ATOMS: atom_id res chain seq x y z
N VAL A 1 -0.44 -7.01 -4.04
CA VAL A 1 -0.91 -5.65 -4.38
C VAL A 1 -0.33 -4.63 -3.40
N LEU A 2 -0.65 -4.72 -2.10
CA LEU A 2 -0.11 -3.82 -1.05
C LEU A 2 1.41 -3.64 -1.07
N LEU A 3 2.14 -4.72 -1.36
CA LEU A 3 3.59 -4.76 -1.39
C LEU A 3 4.23 -3.84 -2.47
N PHE A 4 3.45 -3.41 -3.48
CA PHE A 4 3.90 -2.50 -4.54
C PHE A 4 3.18 -1.14 -4.54
N GLU A 5 2.30 -0.86 -3.58
CA GLU A 5 1.52 0.39 -3.54
C GLU A 5 2.40 1.65 -3.42
N GLY A 6 3.47 1.57 -2.64
CA GLY A 6 4.43 2.67 -2.49
C GLY A 6 5.12 3.05 -3.80
N SER A 7 5.21 2.12 -4.75
CA SER A 7 5.84 2.40 -6.04
C SER A 7 4.98 3.32 -6.90
N ILE A 8 3.66 3.15 -6.92
CA ILE A 8 2.75 3.96 -7.74
C ILE A 8 2.72 5.43 -7.29
N THR A 9 2.76 5.66 -5.99
CA THR A 9 2.72 7.01 -5.40
C THR A 9 4.07 7.73 -5.44
N LEU A 10 5.17 6.99 -5.30
CA LEU A 10 6.51 7.56 -5.29
C LEU A 10 7.20 7.57 -6.65
N LEU A 11 6.68 6.88 -7.67
CA LEU A 11 7.30 6.81 -8.99
C LEU A 11 7.53 8.20 -9.60
N VAL A 12 6.51 9.07 -9.55
CA VAL A 12 6.58 10.41 -10.14
C VAL A 12 7.60 11.29 -9.39
N PRO A 13 7.52 11.44 -8.06
CA PRO A 13 8.56 12.15 -7.30
C PRO A 13 9.97 11.58 -7.49
N LEU A 14 10.10 10.25 -7.57
CA LEU A 14 11.39 9.59 -7.76
C LEU A 14 11.97 9.87 -9.14
N GLN A 15 11.13 9.86 -10.19
CA GLN A 15 11.53 10.24 -11.54
C GLN A 15 11.86 11.73 -11.64
N GLU A 16 11.16 12.58 -10.89
CA GLU A 16 11.43 14.01 -10.78
C GLU A 16 12.76 14.31 -10.09
N ALA A 17 13.14 13.50 -9.08
CA ALA A 17 14.40 13.63 -8.34
C ALA A 17 15.66 13.17 -9.11
N VAL A 18 15.52 12.57 -10.29
CA VAL A 18 16.66 12.27 -11.16
C VAL A 18 17.05 13.53 -11.92
N ASP A 19 18.16 14.15 -11.53
CA ASP A 19 18.65 15.44 -12.06
C ASP A 19 19.10 15.38 -13.54
N ASP A 20 19.65 14.24 -13.99
CA ASP A 20 20.22 14.09 -15.33
C ASP A 20 19.17 13.59 -16.34
N GLU A 21 18.89 14.39 -17.38
CA GLU A 21 17.94 14.05 -18.45
C GLU A 21 18.34 12.76 -19.19
N GLN A 22 19.64 12.48 -19.35
CA GLN A 22 20.09 11.23 -19.99
C GLN A 22 19.79 10.01 -19.12
N GLN A 23 19.86 10.15 -17.79
CA GLN A 23 19.54 9.07 -16.86
C GLN A 23 18.02 8.88 -16.71
N ARG A 24 17.22 9.94 -16.87
CA ARG A 24 15.75 9.86 -16.90
C ARG A 24 15.24 8.98 -18.05
N ALA A 25 15.90 8.96 -19.20
CA ALA A 25 15.55 8.07 -20.31
C ALA A 25 15.82 6.58 -20.00
N GLN A 26 16.82 6.29 -19.15
CA GLN A 26 17.17 4.92 -18.73
C GLN A 26 16.37 4.47 -17.50
N PHE A 27 15.68 5.39 -16.83
CA PHE A 27 14.92 5.15 -15.61
C PHE A 27 13.94 3.98 -15.70
N PRO A 28 13.13 3.80 -16.78
CA PRO A 28 12.22 2.66 -16.87
C PRO A 28 12.92 1.30 -16.85
N ALA A 29 14.09 1.19 -17.51
CA ALA A 29 14.86 -0.05 -17.57
C ALA A 29 15.52 -0.36 -16.21
N VAL A 30 16.02 0.66 -15.52
CA VAL A 30 16.58 0.51 -14.16
C VAL A 30 15.46 0.12 -13.18
N TYR A 31 14.33 0.80 -13.24
CA TYR A 31 13.17 0.52 -12.40
C TYR A 31 12.69 -0.93 -12.55
N GLN A 32 12.56 -1.43 -13.79
CA GLN A 32 12.18 -2.82 -14.04
C GLN A 32 13.17 -3.81 -13.42
N ARG A 33 14.48 -3.57 -13.55
CA ARG A 33 15.52 -4.43 -12.96
C ARG A 33 15.47 -4.44 -11.44
N VAL A 34 15.27 -3.27 -10.82
CA VAL A 34 15.16 -3.14 -9.36
C VAL A 34 13.94 -3.89 -8.85
N ILE A 35 12.77 -3.69 -9.48
CA ILE A 35 11.53 -4.39 -9.10
C ILE A 35 11.69 -5.91 -9.26
N LEU A 36 12.27 -6.39 -10.36
CA LEU A 36 12.55 -7.81 -10.56
C LEU A 36 13.49 -8.38 -9.49
N SER A 37 14.54 -7.63 -9.12
CA SER A 37 15.46 -8.04 -8.06
C SER A 37 14.76 -8.13 -6.70
N ILE A 38 13.91 -7.17 -6.37
CA ILE A 38 13.14 -7.17 -5.11
C ILE A 38 12.15 -8.33 -5.07
N VAL A 39 11.43 -8.58 -6.17
CA VAL A 39 10.53 -9.74 -6.30
C VAL A 39 11.29 -11.04 -6.09
N GLY A 40 12.44 -11.21 -6.76
CA GLY A 40 13.28 -12.39 -6.61
C GLY A 40 13.73 -12.61 -5.16
N PHE A 41 14.18 -11.54 -4.49
CA PHE A 41 14.55 -11.58 -3.09
C PHE A 41 13.40 -12.01 -2.18
N TYR A 42 12.21 -11.43 -2.36
CA TYR A 42 11.03 -11.80 -1.56
C TYR A 42 10.54 -13.22 -1.79
N VAL A 43 10.62 -13.72 -3.03
CA VAL A 43 10.28 -15.12 -3.33
C VAL A 43 11.25 -16.07 -2.62
N VAL A 44 12.56 -15.83 -2.72
CA VAL A 44 13.57 -16.69 -2.06
C VAL A 44 13.42 -16.64 -0.54
N PHE A 45 13.22 -15.45 0.03
CA PHE A 45 13.01 -15.26 1.46
C PHE A 45 11.74 -15.98 1.93
N GLY A 46 10.61 -15.77 1.24
CA GLY A 46 9.33 -16.42 1.56
C GLY A 46 9.38 -17.94 1.48
N LEU A 47 10.03 -18.49 0.44
CA LEU A 47 10.23 -19.94 0.31
C LEU A 47 11.09 -20.50 1.44
N THR A 48 12.14 -19.79 1.83
CA THR A 48 13.02 -20.20 2.95
C THR A 48 12.25 -20.23 4.26
N CYS A 49 11.43 -19.22 4.54
CA CYS A 49 10.58 -19.18 5.73
C CYS A 49 9.55 -20.31 5.73
N TRP A 50 8.90 -20.58 4.60
CA TRP A 50 7.93 -21.68 4.48
C TRP A 50 8.57 -23.04 4.72
N MET A 51 9.77 -23.29 4.18
CA MET A 51 10.52 -24.52 4.43
C MET A 51 10.95 -24.68 5.89
N ALA A 52 11.20 -23.58 6.61
CA ALA A 52 11.66 -23.61 8.00
C ALA A 52 10.52 -23.79 9.02
N PHE A 53 9.37 -23.13 8.83
CA PHE A 53 8.25 -23.13 9.78
C PHE A 53 7.11 -24.09 9.40
N GLY A 54 7.09 -24.58 8.16
CA GLY A 54 6.05 -25.50 7.70
C GLY A 54 4.71 -24.81 7.37
N PRO A 55 3.59 -25.56 7.35
CA PRO A 55 2.29 -25.06 6.90
C PRO A 55 1.58 -24.12 7.90
N ASP A 56 1.95 -24.13 9.18
CA ASP A 56 1.29 -23.34 10.24
C ASP A 56 1.97 -21.98 10.52
N VAL A 57 2.41 -21.29 9.46
CA VAL A 57 3.00 -19.95 9.61
C VAL A 57 1.90 -18.92 9.89
N GLN A 58 2.10 -18.11 10.94
CA GLN A 58 1.19 -17.01 11.23
C GLN A 58 1.44 -15.85 10.27
N THR A 59 0.40 -15.06 10.04
CA THR A 59 0.42 -13.85 9.19
C THR A 59 1.55 -12.89 9.57
N VAL A 60 1.79 -12.75 10.87
CA VAL A 60 2.92 -12.01 11.41
C VAL A 60 4.07 -12.99 11.60
N LEU A 61 5.03 -13.02 10.68
CA LEU A 61 6.15 -13.97 10.74
C LEU A 61 6.90 -13.95 12.09
N THR A 62 6.94 -12.79 12.76
CA THR A 62 7.64 -12.65 14.04
C THR A 62 6.97 -13.37 15.20
N THR A 63 5.68 -13.72 15.11
CA THR A 63 4.98 -14.50 16.15
C THR A 63 5.15 -16.00 15.96
N SER A 64 5.60 -16.46 14.78
CA SER A 64 5.94 -17.86 14.52
C SER A 64 7.37 -18.25 14.93
N LEU A 65 8.20 -17.28 15.36
CA LEU A 65 9.57 -17.55 15.80
C LEU A 65 9.58 -18.34 17.13
N PRO A 66 10.54 -19.29 17.32
CA PRO A 66 10.69 -20.00 18.59
C PRO A 66 11.14 -19.04 19.70
N ASN A 67 10.66 -19.24 20.93
CA ASN A 67 10.98 -18.42 22.11
C ASN A 67 12.45 -18.58 22.56
N THR A 68 13.38 -18.06 21.76
CA THR A 68 14.82 -18.02 22.02
C THR A 68 15.27 -16.57 22.17
N ASN A 69 16.37 -16.33 22.91
CA ASN A 69 16.89 -14.99 23.14
C ASN A 69 17.17 -14.21 21.83
N LEU A 70 17.56 -14.91 20.77
CA LEU A 70 17.78 -14.34 19.43
C LEU A 70 16.46 -13.91 18.77
N ALA A 71 15.44 -14.76 18.81
CA ALA A 71 14.11 -14.44 18.28
C ALA A 71 13.48 -13.22 18.96
N THR A 72 13.58 -13.15 20.29
CA THR A 72 13.09 -11.99 21.05
C THR A 72 13.82 -10.71 20.66
N THR A 73 15.13 -10.78 20.40
CA THR A 73 15.93 -9.63 19.95
C THR A 73 15.48 -9.16 18.55
N VAL A 74 15.23 -10.09 17.63
CA VAL A 74 14.73 -9.78 16.28
C VAL A 74 13.32 -9.17 16.35
N GLN A 75 12.44 -9.72 17.19
CA GLN A 75 11.08 -9.20 17.38
C GLN A 75 11.08 -7.80 18.00
N LEU A 76 11.98 -7.53 18.94
CA LEU A 76 12.16 -6.21 19.52
C LEU A 76 12.68 -5.22 18.47
N ALA A 77 13.71 -5.60 17.70
CA ALA A 77 14.24 -4.77 16.62
C ALA A 77 13.17 -4.45 15.56
N TYR A 78 12.36 -5.44 15.18
CA TYR A 78 11.24 -5.25 14.26
C TYR A 78 10.17 -4.31 14.83
N SER A 79 9.80 -4.47 16.11
CA SER A 79 8.83 -3.61 16.78
C SER A 79 9.29 -2.15 16.82
N VAL A 80 10.58 -1.91 17.11
CA VAL A 80 11.19 -0.58 17.08
C VAL A 80 11.18 -0.01 15.65
N ALA A 81 11.52 -0.82 14.64
CA ALA A 81 11.49 -0.40 13.25
C ALA A 81 10.08 0.01 12.80
N VAL A 82 9.05 -0.77 13.15
CA VAL A 82 7.64 -0.45 12.85
C VAL A 82 7.20 0.83 13.58
N LEU A 83 7.58 0.99 14.85
CA LEU A 83 7.25 2.18 15.64
C LEU A 83 7.85 3.46 15.04
N LEU A 84 9.09 3.39 14.53
CA LEU A 84 9.73 4.52 13.84
C LEU A 84 9.17 4.75 12.43
N THR A 85 8.74 3.70 11.74
CA THR A 85 8.24 3.78 10.37
C THR A 85 6.80 4.32 10.31
N PHE A 86 5.96 3.98 11.29
CA PHE A 86 4.57 4.42 11.36
C PHE A 86 4.40 5.95 11.26
N PRO A 87 5.07 6.81 12.06
CA PRO A 87 4.93 8.25 11.94
C PRO A 87 5.43 8.80 10.59
N LEU A 88 6.49 8.20 10.02
CA LEU A 88 7.00 8.60 8.71
C LEU A 88 5.99 8.33 7.59
N GLN A 89 5.34 7.17 7.60
CA GLN A 89 4.31 6.82 6.62
C GLN A 89 3.00 7.59 6.84
N ASN A 90 2.64 7.86 8.08
CA ASN A 90 1.39 8.54 8.42
C ASN A 90 1.46 10.05 8.17
N PHE A 91 2.65 10.65 8.11
CA PHE A 91 2.82 12.09 7.87
C PHE A 91 2.10 12.60 6.60
N PRO A 92 2.38 12.07 5.38
CA PRO A 92 1.70 12.52 4.17
C PRO A 92 0.20 12.21 4.19
N ALA A 93 -0.19 11.05 4.72
CA ALA A 93 -1.59 10.65 4.82
C ALA A 93 -2.40 11.61 5.72
N LEU A 94 -1.86 11.93 6.90
CA LEU A 94 -2.45 12.90 7.84
C LEU A 94 -2.52 14.29 7.25
N GLU A 95 -1.49 14.73 6.53
CA GLU A 95 -1.50 16.04 5.89
C GLU A 95 -2.64 16.16 4.87
N ILE A 96 -2.80 15.16 4.01
CA ILE A 96 -3.88 15.14 3.01
C ILE A 96 -5.24 15.05 3.71
N ALA A 97 -5.39 14.17 4.69
CA ALA A 97 -6.64 14.00 5.44
C ALA A 97 -7.05 15.28 6.18
N CYS A 98 -6.13 15.91 6.90
CA CYS A 98 -6.39 17.15 7.63
C CYS A 98 -6.75 18.30 6.69
N ARG A 99 -6.03 18.48 5.56
CA ARG A 99 -6.37 19.50 4.56
C ARG A 99 -7.76 19.28 3.99
N GLY A 100 -8.12 18.03 3.67
CA GLY A 100 -9.45 17.64 3.23
C GLY A 100 -10.53 18.01 4.25
N ILE A 101 -10.40 17.53 5.49
CA ILE A 101 -11.36 17.78 6.58
C ILE A 101 -11.49 19.28 6.87
N GLN A 102 -10.38 20.00 7.01
CA GLN A 102 -10.40 21.44 7.27
C GLN A 102 -11.09 22.22 6.15
N SER A 103 -10.88 21.84 4.89
CA SER A 103 -11.57 22.49 3.77
C SER A 103 -13.08 22.28 3.81
N GLN A 104 -13.55 21.07 4.17
CA GLN A 104 -14.97 20.73 4.24
C GLN A 104 -15.63 21.39 5.46
N VAL A 105 -14.97 21.33 6.62
CA VAL A 105 -15.47 21.96 7.86
C VAL A 105 -15.53 23.47 7.71
N ARG A 106 -14.48 24.11 7.17
CA ARG A 106 -14.48 25.56 6.94
C ARG A 106 -15.60 25.99 5.99
N LYS A 107 -15.89 25.21 4.94
CA LYS A 107 -17.04 25.46 4.05
C LYS A 107 -18.39 25.36 4.75
N ARG A 108 -18.53 24.49 5.76
CA ARG A 108 -19.81 24.17 6.38
C ARG A 108 -20.12 25.00 7.63
N THR A 109 -19.14 25.25 8.48
CA THR A 109 -19.33 25.91 9.78
C THR A 109 -18.55 27.20 9.94
N HIS A 110 -17.78 27.62 8.94
CA HIS A 110 -16.88 28.81 8.98
C HIS A 110 -15.85 28.80 10.14
N LEU A 111 -15.80 27.72 10.93
CA LEU A 111 -14.94 27.59 12.10
C LEU A 111 -13.61 26.95 11.71
N ALA A 112 -12.50 27.53 12.17
CA ALA A 112 -11.17 26.97 11.97
C ALA A 112 -10.88 25.89 13.01
N VAL A 113 -10.88 24.62 12.58
CA VAL A 113 -10.48 23.49 13.44
C VAL A 113 -8.96 23.37 13.46
N SER A 114 -8.38 23.24 14.66
CA SER A 114 -6.94 23.06 14.85
C SER A 114 -6.45 21.78 14.18
N ARG A 115 -5.35 21.91 13.43
CA ARG A 115 -4.68 20.78 12.74
C ARG A 115 -4.30 19.70 13.74
N ASN A 116 -3.69 20.08 14.86
CA ASN A 116 -3.19 19.14 15.87
C ASN A 116 -4.33 18.31 16.47
N VAL A 117 -5.49 18.93 16.74
CA VAL A 117 -6.66 18.20 17.27
C VAL A 117 -7.16 17.17 16.24
N THR A 118 -7.27 17.57 14.98
CA THR A 118 -7.72 16.65 13.91
C THR A 118 -6.75 15.50 13.71
N SER A 119 -5.44 15.77 13.71
CA SER A 119 -4.41 14.75 13.58
C SER A 119 -4.42 13.79 14.77
N SER A 120 -4.50 14.29 16.01
CA SER A 120 -4.57 13.44 17.19
C SER A 120 -5.80 12.54 17.18
N VAL A 121 -6.98 13.06 16.80
CA VAL A 121 -8.20 12.25 16.68
C VAL A 121 -8.03 11.15 15.63
N LEU A 122 -7.48 11.46 14.45
CA LEU A 122 -7.21 10.46 13.41
C LEU A 122 -6.26 9.36 13.88
N VAL A 123 -5.16 9.72 14.56
CA VAL A 123 -4.21 8.73 15.10
C VAL A 123 -4.84 7.88 16.18
N CYS A 124 -5.63 8.46 17.10
CA CYS A 124 -6.36 7.70 18.11
C CYS A 124 -7.36 6.72 17.49
N LEU A 125 -8.08 7.14 16.43
CA LEU A 125 -8.99 6.26 15.70
C LEU A 125 -8.25 5.10 15.03
N LEU A 126 -7.11 5.37 14.38
CA LEU A 126 -6.26 4.32 13.81
C LEU A 126 -5.79 3.32 14.88
N GLY A 127 -5.41 3.82 16.06
CA GLY A 127 -5.05 2.97 17.20
C GLY A 127 -6.21 2.10 17.70
N ALA A 128 -7.42 2.67 17.80
CA ALA A 128 -8.61 1.92 18.19
C ALA A 128 -8.95 0.82 17.17
N VAL A 129 -8.87 1.12 15.87
CA VAL A 129 -9.07 0.14 14.79
C VAL A 129 -8.00 -0.95 14.86
N ALA A 130 -6.75 -0.60 15.13
CA ALA A 130 -5.65 -1.57 15.27
C ALA A 130 -5.89 -2.56 16.41
N VAL A 131 -6.34 -2.08 17.59
CA VAL A 131 -6.68 -2.96 18.72
C VAL A 131 -7.86 -3.87 18.39
N TRP A 132 -8.86 -3.34 17.67
CA TRP A 132 -10.02 -4.14 17.27
C TRP A 132 -9.69 -5.22 16.22
N THR A 133 -8.65 -4.99 15.42
CA THR A 133 -8.30 -5.81 14.25
C THR A 133 -7.12 -6.76 14.49
N MET A 134 -6.50 -6.72 15.67
CA MET A 134 -5.23 -7.43 15.92
C MET A 134 -5.29 -8.94 15.66
N ASP A 135 -6.45 -9.57 15.90
CA ASP A 135 -6.64 -11.02 15.77
C ASP A 135 -6.83 -11.47 14.31
N ASP A 136 -7.32 -10.58 13.43
CA ASP A 136 -7.68 -10.87 12.03
C ASP A 136 -6.87 -10.00 11.03
N LEU A 137 -5.59 -9.76 11.36
CA LEU A 137 -4.72 -8.87 10.58
C LEU A 137 -4.59 -9.32 9.12
N ASP A 138 -4.51 -10.62 8.86
CA ASP A 138 -4.49 -11.18 7.49
C ASP A 138 -5.71 -10.77 6.69
N LYS A 139 -6.90 -10.92 7.28
CA LYS A 139 -8.15 -10.62 6.61
C LYS A 139 -8.27 -9.14 6.32
N VAL A 140 -7.85 -8.27 7.25
CA VAL A 140 -7.88 -6.81 7.02
C VAL A 140 -6.85 -6.37 5.99
N VAL A 141 -5.65 -6.95 5.99
CA VAL A 141 -4.63 -6.71 4.96
C VAL A 141 -5.14 -7.18 3.58
N SER A 142 -5.77 -8.36 3.51
CA SER A 142 -6.39 -8.87 2.28
C SER A 142 -7.53 -7.97 1.79
N LEU A 143 -8.38 -7.49 2.70
CA LEU A 143 -9.49 -6.59 2.38
C LEU A 143 -8.98 -5.23 1.88
N MET A 144 -8.02 -4.61 2.58
CA MET A 144 -7.39 -3.34 2.16
C MET A 144 -6.73 -3.47 0.79
N GLY A 145 -6.00 -4.58 0.56
CA GLY A 145 -5.33 -4.83 -0.70
C GLY A 145 -6.29 -5.06 -1.87
N SER A 146 -7.40 -5.76 -1.64
CA SER A 146 -8.42 -5.99 -2.67
C SER A 146 -9.27 -4.75 -2.93
N LEU A 147 -9.75 -4.09 -1.88
CA LEU A 147 -10.71 -2.98 -1.99
C LEU A 147 -10.05 -1.67 -2.45
N LEU A 148 -8.87 -1.35 -1.94
CA LEU A 148 -8.18 -0.09 -2.25
C LEU A 148 -7.04 -0.33 -3.24
N GLY A 149 -6.23 -1.37 -3.01
CA GLY A 149 -5.06 -1.64 -3.83
C GLY A 149 -5.39 -2.03 -5.26
N CYS A 150 -6.35 -2.96 -5.48
CA CYS A 150 -6.67 -3.41 -6.85
C CYS A 150 -7.17 -2.26 -7.75
N PRO A 151 -8.09 -1.38 -7.32
CA PRO A 151 -8.46 -0.21 -8.11
C PRO A 151 -7.28 0.72 -8.40
N ILE A 152 -6.46 1.03 -7.39
CA ILE A 152 -5.30 1.93 -7.54
C ILE A 152 -4.28 1.36 -8.53
N ALA A 153 -4.02 0.05 -8.47
CA ALA A 153 -3.05 -0.60 -9.35
C ALA A 153 -3.58 -0.83 -10.78
N PHE A 154 -4.85 -1.23 -10.95
CA PHE A 154 -5.36 -1.70 -12.24
C PHE A 154 -6.36 -0.76 -12.91
N CYS A 155 -7.11 0.05 -12.16
CA CYS A 155 -8.14 0.92 -12.73
C CYS A 155 -7.60 2.33 -12.98
N PHE A 156 -6.87 2.92 -12.03
CA PHE A 156 -6.41 4.30 -12.14
C PHE A 156 -5.41 4.53 -13.30
N PRO A 157 -4.38 3.69 -13.54
CA PRO A 157 -3.43 3.96 -14.62
C PRO A 157 -4.06 3.94 -16.03
N PRO A 158 -4.91 2.95 -16.40
CA PRO A 158 -5.58 2.95 -17.69
C PRO A 158 -6.57 4.10 -17.86
N LEU A 159 -7.26 4.51 -16.79
CA LEU A 159 -8.18 5.64 -16.81
C LEU A 159 -7.44 6.96 -17.04
N ILE A 160 -6.33 7.18 -16.34
CA ILE A 160 -5.48 8.37 -16.53
C ILE A 160 -4.91 8.36 -17.95
N HIS A 161 -4.34 7.24 -18.41
CA HIS A 161 -3.80 7.13 -19.76
C HIS A 161 -4.84 7.45 -20.84
N SER A 162 -6.08 6.98 -20.67
CA SER A 162 -7.18 7.25 -21.61
C SER A 162 -7.70 8.68 -21.59
N ARG A 163 -7.45 9.44 -20.51
CA ARG A 163 -7.80 10.87 -20.41
C ARG A 163 -6.67 11.78 -20.85
N LEU A 164 -5.42 11.32 -20.76
CA LEU A 164 -4.24 12.12 -21.07
C LEU A 164 -3.93 12.15 -22.58
N ASP A 165 -4.22 11.06 -23.30
CA ASP A 165 -4.01 10.98 -24.76
C ASP A 165 -5.35 10.94 -25.52
N PRO A 166 -5.79 12.06 -26.13
CA PRO A 166 -7.03 12.11 -26.89
C PRO A 166 -6.98 11.40 -28.26
N ASN A 167 -5.79 10.99 -28.76
CA ASN A 167 -5.60 10.36 -30.06
C ASN A 167 -5.28 8.85 -29.96
N LEU A 168 -5.77 8.18 -28.93
CA LEU A 168 -5.53 6.76 -28.72
C LEU A 168 -6.12 5.90 -29.83
N SER A 169 -5.31 4.99 -30.37
CA SER A 169 -5.80 3.89 -31.21
C SER A 169 -6.89 3.11 -30.48
N ILE A 170 -7.98 2.78 -31.18
CA ILE A 170 -9.10 2.00 -30.67
C ILE A 170 -8.62 0.73 -29.95
N GLN A 171 -7.58 0.06 -30.45
CA GLN A 171 -7.02 -1.14 -29.81
C GLN A 171 -6.48 -0.88 -28.40
N ARG A 172 -5.78 0.24 -28.19
CA ARG A 172 -5.23 0.62 -26.88
C ARG A 172 -6.34 1.06 -25.91
N LEU A 173 -7.37 1.73 -26.42
CA LEU A 173 -8.54 2.09 -25.63
C LEU A 173 -9.29 0.85 -25.11
N TRP A 174 -9.48 -0.15 -25.98
CA TRP A 174 -10.08 -1.43 -25.57
C TRP A 174 -9.22 -2.16 -24.55
N ALA A 175 -7.90 -2.25 -24.78
CA ALA A 175 -6.97 -2.86 -23.82
C ALA A 175 -7.06 -2.19 -22.44
N ASN A 176 -7.05 -0.84 -22.40
CA ASN A 176 -7.18 -0.08 -21.15
C ASN A 176 -8.49 -0.39 -20.41
N ARG A 177 -9.61 -0.45 -21.14
CA ARG A 177 -10.93 -0.76 -20.57
C ARG A 177 -11.02 -2.20 -20.07
N ILE A 178 -10.43 -3.15 -20.76
CA ILE A 178 -10.38 -4.56 -20.34
C ILE A 178 -9.57 -4.70 -19.05
N VAL A 179 -8.39 -4.09 -18.97
CA VAL A 179 -7.54 -4.12 -17.77
C VAL A 179 -8.26 -3.48 -16.57
N ALA A 180 -8.89 -2.32 -16.76
CA ALA A 180 -9.68 -1.69 -15.70
C ALA A 180 -10.88 -2.54 -15.28
N GLY A 181 -11.60 -3.15 -16.23
CA GLY A 181 -12.72 -4.05 -15.95
C GLY A 181 -12.29 -5.28 -15.16
N LEU A 182 -11.17 -5.91 -15.55
CA LEU A 182 -10.59 -7.04 -14.85
C LEU A 182 -10.14 -6.66 -13.43
N GLY A 183 -9.59 -5.46 -13.24
CA GLY A 183 -9.28 -4.91 -11.92
C GLY A 183 -10.50 -4.78 -11.01
N VAL A 184 -11.63 -4.30 -11.53
CA VAL A 184 -12.90 -4.22 -10.78
C VAL A 184 -13.43 -5.61 -10.42
N VAL A 185 -13.39 -6.56 -11.37
CA VAL A 185 -13.82 -7.94 -11.10
C VAL A 185 -12.94 -8.58 -10.03
N ALA A 186 -11.62 -8.41 -10.12
CA ALA A 186 -10.67 -8.91 -9.12
C ALA A 186 -10.91 -8.30 -7.74
N MET A 187 -11.20 -6.98 -7.66
CA MET A 187 -11.59 -6.31 -6.41
C MET A 187 -12.84 -6.97 -5.82
N VAL A 188 -13.93 -7.08 -6.59
CA VAL A 188 -15.21 -7.60 -6.09
C VAL A 188 -15.05 -9.05 -5.62
N LEU A 189 -14.40 -9.90 -6.41
CA LEU A 189 -14.18 -11.30 -6.05
C LEU A 189 -13.31 -11.43 -4.81
N ALA A 190 -12.18 -10.74 -4.75
CA ALA A 190 -11.25 -10.87 -3.62
C ALA A 190 -11.86 -10.29 -2.32
N SER A 191 -12.58 -9.17 -2.40
CA SER A 191 -13.28 -8.61 -1.25
C SER A 191 -14.45 -9.51 -0.81
N ALA A 192 -15.21 -10.08 -1.75
CA ALA A 192 -16.29 -11.02 -1.41
C ALA A 192 -15.76 -12.29 -0.75
N VAL A 193 -14.69 -12.89 -1.28
CA VAL A 193 -14.04 -14.06 -0.66
C VAL A 193 -13.58 -13.70 0.74
N THR A 194 -12.88 -12.58 0.91
CA THR A 194 -12.37 -12.14 2.23
C THR A 194 -13.50 -11.96 3.24
N LEU A 195 -14.65 -11.41 2.82
CA LEU A 195 -15.83 -11.24 3.68
C LEU A 195 -16.53 -12.56 4.03
N ILE A 196 -16.48 -13.56 3.14
CA ILE A 196 -17.05 -14.90 3.41
C ILE A 196 -16.16 -15.70 4.35
N THR A 197 -14.84 -15.53 4.25
CA THR A 197 -13.86 -16.15 5.15
C THR A 197 -13.66 -15.39 6.46
N TRP A 198 -14.35 -14.26 6.64
CA TRP A 198 -14.27 -13.44 7.85
C TRP A 198 -14.99 -14.10 9.01
#